data_AF-A0A4Q5V6S5-F1
#
_entry.id   AF-A0A4Q5V6S5-F1
#
_cell.length_a   1.000
_cell.length_b   1.000
_cell.length_c   1.000
_cell.angle_alpha   90.00
_cell.angle_beta   90.00
_cell.angle_gamma   90.00
#
_symmetry.space_group_name_H-M   'P 1'
#
loop_
_entity.id
_entity.type
_entity.pdbx_description
1 polymer ?
#
loop_
_entity_poly.entity_id
_entity_poly.type
_entity_poly.pdbx_seq_one_letter_code
_entity_poly.pdbx_strand_id
1 'polypeptide(L)'
;ILDSIQTRAEQIFNRDSIEALTASAAEKAEHKDDSTWGKRKFEIEQTGGSVTFLEGTRFIINGLKESILWAFLLITLCMLYLFRSFRILLCSLIPNLIPLVITAGVMGWVGVPLKPSTVLIFSVALGIAIDITIRFLVNYKQQLRGNQLDVKKTVIETIHSTGLSILYTSIVLIAGFVIFCFSGFGGTKALGWLTSLTLITATIANLVLLPALILTFFRKR
;
A
#
# COMPACT_ATOMS: atom_id res chain seq x y z
N ILE A 1 24.08 19.55 41.78
CA ILE A 1 24.48 20.05 40.44
C ILE A 1 23.50 19.59 39.37
N LEU A 2 23.21 18.28 39.26
CA LEU A 2 22.20 17.77 38.32
C LEU A 2 20.77 18.24 38.67
N ASP A 3 20.36 18.18 39.94
CA ASP A 3 19.04 18.70 40.39
C ASP A 3 18.85 20.19 40.11
N SER A 4 19.87 21.02 40.41
CA SER A 4 19.82 22.46 40.18
C SER A 4 19.73 22.84 38.70
N ILE A 5 20.16 21.96 37.79
CA ILE A 5 20.04 22.15 36.33
C ILE A 5 18.64 21.73 35.88
N GLN A 6 18.09 20.67 36.47
CA GLN A 6 16.77 20.15 36.13
C GLN A 6 15.64 21.09 36.59
N THR A 7 15.75 21.64 37.80
CA THR A 7 14.79 22.65 38.31
C THR A 7 14.86 23.95 37.51
N ARG A 8 16.07 24.37 37.08
CA ARG A 8 16.22 25.54 36.19
C ARG A 8 15.66 25.27 34.79
N ALA A 9 15.79 24.05 34.28
CA ALA A 9 15.22 23.67 32.98
C ALA A 9 13.69 23.65 33.02
N GLU A 10 13.08 23.12 34.09
CA GLU A 10 11.63 23.16 34.30
C GLU A 10 11.10 24.59 34.47
N GLN A 11 11.84 25.46 35.18
CA GLN A 11 11.47 26.88 35.30
C GLN A 11 11.58 27.68 33.99
N ILE A 12 12.45 27.28 33.06
CA ILE A 12 12.60 27.91 31.74
C ILE A 12 11.54 27.40 30.77
N PHE A 13 11.20 26.11 30.84
CA PHE A 13 10.20 25.46 29.99
C PHE A 13 8.76 25.53 30.54
N ASN A 14 8.54 26.19 31.68
CA ASN A 14 7.20 26.40 32.20
C ASN A 14 6.40 27.34 31.28
N ARG A 15 5.10 27.09 31.17
CA ARG A 15 4.22 27.80 30.23
C ARG A 15 4.14 29.30 30.55
N ASP A 16 4.19 29.65 31.84
CA ASP A 16 4.12 31.04 32.34
C ASP A 16 5.40 31.83 32.03
N SER A 17 6.58 31.18 32.05
CA SER A 17 7.85 31.80 31.69
C SER A 17 7.97 32.01 30.17
N ILE A 18 7.43 31.09 29.37
CA ILE A 18 7.32 31.24 27.93
C ILE A 18 6.36 32.40 27.60
N GLU A 19 5.21 32.49 28.26
CA GLU A 19 4.27 33.61 28.09
C GLU A 19 4.89 34.95 28.50
N ALA A 20 5.60 35.01 29.62
CA ALA A 20 6.32 36.21 30.07
C ALA A 20 7.44 36.63 29.09
N LEU A 21 8.17 35.67 28.51
CA LEU A 21 9.19 35.94 27.48
C LEU A 21 8.56 36.41 26.17
N THR A 22 7.40 35.86 25.77
CA THR A 22 6.67 36.34 24.58
C THR A 22 6.04 37.71 24.80
N ALA A 23 5.54 38.01 26.01
CA ALA A 23 5.00 39.31 26.37
C ALA A 23 6.10 40.37 26.42
N SER A 24 7.25 40.05 27.02
CA SER A 24 8.41 40.96 27.04
C SER A 24 9.02 41.16 25.65
N ALA A 25 9.02 40.13 24.79
CA ALA A 25 9.44 40.26 23.39
C ALA A 25 8.45 41.06 22.55
N ALA A 26 7.14 40.96 22.82
CA ALA A 26 6.10 41.74 22.16
C ALA A 26 6.16 43.22 22.58
N GLU A 27 6.37 43.50 23.87
CA GLU A 27 6.48 44.87 24.39
C GLU A 27 7.77 45.57 23.91
N LYS A 28 8.87 44.83 23.77
CA LYS A 28 10.11 45.36 23.16
C LYS A 28 10.02 45.59 21.65
N ALA A 29 9.03 45.00 20.98
CA ALA A 29 8.79 45.20 19.55
C ALA A 29 7.98 46.49 19.26
N GLU A 30 7.24 47.01 20.24
CA GLU A 30 6.32 48.13 20.03
C GLU A 30 7.00 49.51 20.13
N HIS A 31 8.21 49.58 20.69
CA HIS A 31 8.92 50.85 20.88
C HIS A 31 10.15 51.07 20.00
N LYS A 32 10.25 50.33 18.88
CA LYS A 32 11.31 50.53 17.89
C LYS A 32 10.78 50.37 16.47
N ASP A 33 9.79 51.18 16.13
CA ASP A 33 9.39 51.41 14.75
C ASP A 33 10.35 52.42 14.12
N ASP A 34 11.34 51.92 13.39
CA ASP A 34 11.85 52.60 12.20
C ASP A 34 12.65 51.60 11.33
N SER A 35 12.25 51.54 10.07
CA SER A 35 12.79 50.76 8.94
C SER A 35 12.25 49.33 8.75
N THR A 36 11.52 49.16 7.63
CA THR A 36 11.59 48.05 6.64
C THR A 36 11.30 46.58 7.01
N TRP A 37 10.61 46.25 8.12
CA TRP A 37 10.31 44.85 8.46
C TRP A 37 8.81 44.45 8.43
N GLY A 38 7.87 45.38 8.22
CA GLY A 38 6.41 45.16 8.32
C GLY A 38 5.70 44.35 7.22
N LYS A 39 6.41 43.57 6.39
CA LYS A 39 5.80 42.75 5.30
C LYS A 39 6.39 41.35 5.14
N ARG A 40 7.05 40.79 6.16
CA ARG A 40 7.45 39.38 6.11
C ARG A 40 6.38 38.53 6.79
N LYS A 41 5.54 37.87 5.99
CA LYS A 41 4.77 36.71 6.46
C LYS A 41 5.80 35.68 6.95
N PHE A 42 5.90 35.51 8.25
CA PHE A 42 6.70 34.44 8.83
C PHE A 42 5.90 33.15 8.68
N GLU A 43 6.34 32.28 7.79
CA GLU A 43 5.81 30.92 7.64
C GLU A 43 6.43 30.09 8.77
N ILE A 44 5.67 29.91 9.85
CA ILE A 44 6.10 29.15 11.01
C ILE A 44 5.82 27.67 10.71
N GLU A 45 6.81 26.96 10.19
CA GLU A 45 6.76 25.50 10.06
C GLU A 45 7.15 24.85 11.40
N GLN A 46 6.27 24.00 11.93
CA GLN A 46 6.60 23.19 13.10
C GLN A 46 7.57 22.09 12.69
N THR A 47 8.78 22.12 13.26
CA THR A 47 9.81 21.12 13.01
C THR A 47 10.00 20.23 14.24
N GLY A 48 10.44 19.00 14.01
CA GLY A 48 10.72 18.04 15.08
C GLY A 48 10.50 16.60 14.62
N GLY A 49 11.28 15.65 15.15
CA GLY A 49 11.24 14.25 14.70
C GLY A 49 9.83 13.62 14.77
N SER A 50 9.03 14.02 15.76
CA SER A 50 7.64 13.59 15.91
C SER A 50 6.70 14.17 14.85
N VAL A 51 6.86 15.45 14.49
CA VAL A 51 6.05 16.11 13.45
C VAL A 51 6.38 15.54 12.09
N THR A 52 7.67 15.39 11.76
CA THR A 52 8.10 14.77 10.50
C THR A 52 7.68 13.30 10.37
N PHE A 53 7.66 12.54 11.47
CA PHE A 53 7.15 11.16 11.46
C PHE A 53 5.65 11.10 11.18
N LEU A 54 4.85 11.97 11.83
CA LEU A 54 3.42 12.08 11.58
C LEU A 54 3.11 12.50 10.13
N GLU A 55 3.82 13.51 9.63
CA GLU A 55 3.72 13.97 8.24
C GLU A 55 4.06 12.84 7.27
N GLY A 56 5.13 12.09 7.54
CA GLY A 56 5.57 10.94 6.76
C GLY A 56 4.53 9.83 6.73
N THR A 57 4.00 9.42 7.89
CA THR A 57 2.93 8.41 7.95
C THR A 57 1.68 8.87 7.21
N ARG A 58 1.30 10.15 7.34
CA ARG A 58 0.12 10.71 6.66
C ARG A 58 0.31 10.76 5.14
N PHE A 59 1.50 11.15 4.67
CA PHE A 59 1.87 11.11 3.26
C PHE A 59 1.78 9.69 2.69
N ILE A 60 2.27 8.70 3.45
CA ILE A 60 2.24 7.29 3.05
C ILE A 60 0.82 6.75 2.98
N ILE A 61 -0.04 7.07 3.94
CA ILE A 61 -1.47 6.67 3.92
C ILE A 61 -2.18 7.28 2.72
N ASN A 62 -1.94 8.56 2.44
CA ASN A 62 -2.51 9.22 1.26
C ASN A 62 -2.00 8.59 -0.04
N GLY A 63 -0.69 8.28 -0.13
CA GLY A 63 -0.11 7.59 -1.28
C GLY A 63 -0.68 6.19 -1.50
N LEU A 64 -0.95 5.43 -0.43
CA LEU A 64 -1.68 4.16 -0.52
C LEU A 64 -3.08 4.34 -1.07
N LYS A 65 -3.83 5.30 -0.52
CA LYS A 65 -5.19 5.58 -0.96
C LYS A 65 -5.24 5.95 -2.44
N GLU A 66 -4.36 6.84 -2.89
CA GLU A 66 -4.27 7.21 -4.31
C GLU A 66 -3.84 6.04 -5.19
N SER A 67 -2.85 5.25 -4.76
CA SER A 67 -2.38 4.08 -5.52
C SER A 67 -3.49 3.05 -5.69
N ILE A 68 -4.25 2.75 -4.63
CA ILE A 68 -5.39 1.84 -4.68
C ILE A 68 -6.48 2.39 -5.61
N LEU A 69 -6.74 3.70 -5.56
CA LEU A 69 -7.75 4.35 -6.39
C LEU A 69 -7.37 4.30 -7.88
N TRP A 70 -6.12 4.64 -8.22
CA TRP A 70 -5.59 4.50 -9.58
C TRP A 70 -5.57 3.06 -10.05
N ALA A 71 -5.15 2.11 -9.21
CA ALA A 71 -5.17 0.69 -9.53
C ALA A 71 -6.60 0.21 -9.79
N PHE A 72 -7.57 0.57 -8.95
CA PHE A 72 -8.98 0.23 -9.14
C PHE A 72 -9.53 0.78 -10.46
N LEU A 73 -9.20 2.04 -10.78
CA LEU A 73 -9.62 2.68 -12.03
C LEU A 73 -9.00 1.97 -13.25
N LEU A 74 -7.71 1.64 -13.19
CA LEU A 74 -7.00 0.92 -14.26
C LEU A 74 -7.57 -0.49 -14.46
N ILE A 75 -7.82 -1.25 -13.39
CA ILE A 75 -8.45 -2.59 -13.45
C ILE A 75 -9.84 -2.46 -14.08
N THR A 76 -10.64 -1.49 -13.61
CA THR A 76 -11.99 -1.25 -14.11
C THR A 76 -11.97 -0.97 -15.61
N LEU A 77 -11.05 -0.12 -16.06
CA LEU A 77 -10.88 0.23 -17.47
C LEU A 77 -10.41 -0.96 -18.31
N CYS A 78 -9.41 -1.70 -17.83
CA CYS A 78 -8.94 -2.93 -18.49
C CYS A 78 -10.05 -3.98 -18.61
N MET A 79 -10.80 -4.22 -17.53
CA MET A 79 -11.89 -5.21 -17.51
C MET A 79 -13.06 -4.80 -18.38
N LEU A 80 -13.41 -3.51 -18.37
CA LEU A 80 -14.46 -2.96 -19.24
C LEU A 80 -14.07 -3.08 -20.71
N TYR A 81 -12.79 -2.82 -21.04
CA TYR A 81 -12.27 -3.01 -22.39
C TYR A 81 -12.24 -4.50 -22.80
N LEU A 82 -11.81 -5.38 -21.90
CA LEU A 82 -11.57 -6.79 -22.21
C LEU A 82 -12.86 -7.61 -22.24
N PHE A 83 -13.79 -7.40 -21.30
CA PHE A 83 -15.00 -8.23 -21.18
C PHE A 83 -16.31 -7.45 -21.30
N ARG A 84 -16.27 -6.12 -21.21
CA ARG A 84 -17.45 -5.26 -21.31
C ARG A 84 -18.58 -5.64 -20.34
N SER A 85 -18.23 -6.28 -19.21
CA SER A 85 -19.17 -6.84 -18.24
C SER A 85 -18.71 -6.57 -16.80
N PHE A 86 -19.56 -5.87 -16.05
CA PHE A 86 -19.31 -5.48 -14.65
C PHE A 86 -19.23 -6.67 -13.68
N ARG A 87 -19.82 -7.83 -14.04
CA ARG A 87 -19.83 -9.00 -13.15
C ARG A 87 -18.44 -9.64 -13.04
N ILE A 88 -17.71 -9.64 -14.15
CA ILE A 88 -16.36 -10.22 -14.22
C ILE A 88 -15.37 -9.34 -13.44
N LEU A 89 -15.58 -8.03 -13.46
CA LEU A 89 -14.84 -7.07 -12.63
C LEU A 89 -14.98 -7.38 -11.13
N LEU A 90 -16.20 -7.60 -10.64
CA LEU A 90 -16.39 -7.95 -9.22
C LEU A 90 -15.70 -9.28 -8.87
N CYS A 91 -15.85 -10.29 -9.73
CA CYS A 91 -15.20 -11.59 -9.53
C CYS A 91 -13.67 -11.52 -9.54
N SER A 92 -13.09 -10.54 -10.23
CA SER A 92 -11.64 -10.35 -10.30
C SER A 92 -11.11 -9.55 -9.11
N LEU A 93 -11.93 -8.71 -8.49
CA LEU A 93 -11.51 -7.87 -7.37
C LEU A 93 -11.37 -8.65 -6.07
N ILE A 94 -12.31 -9.60 -5.84
CA ILE A 94 -12.39 -10.41 -4.62
C ILE A 94 -11.09 -11.19 -4.35
N PRO A 95 -10.54 -12.01 -5.28
CA PRO A 95 -9.33 -12.77 -5.01
C PRO A 95 -8.07 -11.91 -4.83
N ASN A 96 -8.09 -10.66 -5.29
CA ASN A 96 -6.98 -9.72 -5.11
C ASN A 96 -6.96 -9.06 -3.73
N LEU A 97 -8.12 -8.91 -3.08
CA LEU A 97 -8.21 -8.38 -1.72
C LEU A 97 -7.74 -9.39 -0.66
N ILE A 98 -7.97 -10.69 -0.88
CA ILE A 98 -7.61 -11.76 0.05
C ILE A 98 -6.13 -11.72 0.47
N PRO A 99 -5.14 -11.74 -0.45
CA PRO A 99 -3.73 -11.69 -0.07
C PRO A 99 -3.38 -10.40 0.67
N LEU A 100 -3.96 -9.25 0.31
CA LEU A 100 -3.73 -7.98 1.00
C LEU A 100 -4.25 -8.01 2.44
N VAL A 101 -5.44 -8.57 2.66
CA VAL A 101 -6.04 -8.72 3.99
C VAL A 101 -5.23 -9.70 4.84
N ILE A 102 -4.79 -10.82 4.25
CA ILE A 102 -3.92 -11.78 4.94
C ILE A 102 -2.61 -11.09 5.36
N THR A 103 -1.98 -10.35 4.46
CA THR A 103 -0.73 -9.64 4.77
C THR A 103 -0.93 -8.57 5.84
N ALA A 104 -2.01 -7.79 5.77
CA ALA A 104 -2.36 -6.83 6.82
C ALA A 104 -2.61 -7.53 8.17
N GLY A 105 -3.30 -8.67 8.16
CA GLY A 105 -3.55 -9.47 9.35
C GLY A 105 -2.28 -10.05 9.97
N VAL A 106 -1.39 -10.60 9.15
CA VAL A 106 -0.08 -11.11 9.58
C VAL A 106 0.79 -9.96 10.12
N MET A 107 0.77 -8.80 9.45
CA MET A 107 1.48 -7.60 9.89
C MET A 107 0.98 -7.10 11.24
N GLY A 108 -0.33 -7.09 11.45
CA GLY A 108 -0.96 -6.75 12.73
C GLY A 108 -0.64 -7.76 13.84
N TRP A 109 -0.59 -9.06 13.52
CA TRP A 109 -0.28 -10.11 14.49
C TRP A 109 1.19 -10.12 14.92
N VAL A 110 2.11 -9.94 13.98
CA VAL A 110 3.56 -9.87 14.25
C VAL A 110 3.97 -8.52 14.85
N GLY A 111 3.07 -7.52 14.83
CA GLY A 111 3.32 -6.18 15.38
C GLY A 111 4.29 -5.36 14.55
N VAL A 112 4.35 -5.59 13.23
CA VAL A 112 5.21 -4.80 12.35
C VAL A 112 4.54 -3.44 12.11
N PRO A 113 5.17 -2.31 12.50
CA PRO A 113 4.58 -0.99 12.32
C PRO A 113 4.53 -0.59 10.84
N LEU A 114 3.49 0.15 10.46
CA LEU A 114 3.37 0.76 9.14
C LEU A 114 4.46 1.83 8.95
N LYS A 115 5.51 1.45 8.24
CA LYS A 115 6.63 2.29 7.81
C LYS A 115 6.63 2.43 6.29
N PRO A 116 7.34 3.42 5.71
CA PRO A 116 7.41 3.57 4.26
C PRO A 116 7.85 2.27 3.54
N SER A 117 8.78 1.52 4.13
CA SER A 117 9.24 0.23 3.57
C SER A 117 8.16 -0.84 3.53
N THR A 118 7.27 -0.90 4.53
CA THR A 118 6.22 -1.93 4.61
C THR A 118 4.99 -1.57 3.80
N VAL A 119 4.75 -0.28 3.61
CA VAL A 119 3.63 0.18 2.79
C VAL A 119 3.83 -0.13 1.31
N LEU A 120 5.07 -0.12 0.84
CA LEU A 120 5.43 -0.56 -0.51
C LEU A 120 4.98 -2.00 -0.80
N ILE A 121 4.91 -2.87 0.22
CA ILE A 121 4.45 -4.26 0.08
C ILE A 121 3.03 -4.30 -0.49
N PHE A 122 2.12 -3.49 0.05
CA PHE A 122 0.72 -3.48 -0.39
C PHE A 122 0.58 -3.00 -1.84
N SER A 123 1.35 -1.98 -2.23
CA SER A 123 1.35 -1.46 -3.60
C SER A 123 1.87 -2.49 -4.60
N VAL A 124 3.03 -3.10 -4.29
CA VAL A 124 3.64 -4.13 -5.13
C VAL A 124 2.78 -5.38 -5.22
N ALA A 125 2.27 -5.87 -4.08
CA ALA A 125 1.40 -7.03 -4.02
C ALA A 125 0.11 -6.83 -4.82
N LEU A 126 -0.53 -5.66 -4.69
CA LEU A 126 -1.73 -5.33 -5.46
C LEU A 126 -1.44 -5.35 -6.96
N GLY A 127 -0.35 -4.72 -7.41
CA GLY A 127 0.05 -4.72 -8.82
C GLY A 127 0.27 -6.14 -9.38
N ILE A 128 0.95 -7.00 -8.62
CA ILE A 128 1.24 -8.38 -9.06
C ILE A 128 -0.02 -9.25 -9.06
N ALA A 129 -0.89 -9.10 -8.04
CA ALA A 129 -2.16 -9.82 -7.99
C ALA A 129 -3.06 -9.47 -9.19
N ILE A 130 -3.08 -8.19 -9.57
CA ILE A 130 -3.77 -7.70 -10.77
C ILE A 130 -3.17 -8.29 -12.05
N ASP A 131 -1.84 -8.34 -12.19
CA ASP A 131 -1.19 -8.93 -13.37
C ASP A 131 -1.59 -10.40 -13.55
N ILE A 132 -1.55 -11.19 -12.47
CA ILE A 132 -1.95 -12.60 -12.48
C ILE A 132 -3.40 -12.73 -12.95
N THR A 133 -4.27 -11.89 -12.41
CA THR A 133 -5.69 -11.84 -12.77
C THR A 133 -5.90 -11.52 -14.25
N ILE A 134 -5.25 -10.47 -14.76
CA ILE A 134 -5.34 -10.04 -16.15
C ILE A 134 -4.83 -11.15 -17.07
N ARG A 135 -3.69 -11.74 -16.76
CA ARG A 135 -3.11 -12.84 -17.55
C ARG A 135 -4.07 -14.02 -17.65
N PHE A 136 -4.66 -14.42 -16.54
CA PHE A 136 -5.66 -15.49 -16.54
C PHE A 136 -6.86 -15.13 -17.42
N LEU A 137 -7.38 -13.91 -17.27
CA LEU A 137 -8.57 -13.46 -17.97
C LEU A 137 -8.36 -13.28 -19.49
N VAL A 138 -7.22 -12.76 -19.91
CA VAL A 138 -6.88 -12.62 -21.33
C VAL A 138 -6.84 -13.99 -22.00
N ASN A 139 -6.18 -14.97 -21.37
CA ASN A 139 -6.11 -16.34 -21.90
C ASN A 139 -7.49 -17.02 -21.88
N TYR A 140 -8.29 -16.82 -20.82
CA TYR A 140 -9.67 -17.30 -20.77
C TYR A 140 -10.50 -16.76 -21.95
N LYS A 141 -10.39 -15.47 -22.26
CA LYS A 141 -11.11 -14.87 -23.41
C LYS A 141 -10.64 -15.44 -24.75
N GLN A 142 -9.35 -15.69 -24.90
CA GLN A 142 -8.79 -16.27 -26.12
C GLN A 142 -9.28 -17.71 -26.34
N GLN A 143 -9.26 -18.53 -25.30
CA GLN A 143 -9.75 -19.92 -25.38
C GLN A 143 -11.28 -20.00 -25.50
N LEU A 144 -12.03 -19.03 -24.96
CA LEU A 144 -13.49 -18.97 -25.11
C LEU A 144 -13.91 -18.81 -26.59
N ARG A 145 -13.09 -18.12 -27.40
CA ARG A 145 -13.30 -17.99 -28.85
C ARG A 145 -13.03 -19.29 -29.61
N GLY A 146 -12.16 -20.16 -29.08
CA GLY A 146 -11.83 -21.46 -29.68
C GLY A 146 -12.81 -22.59 -29.31
N ASN A 147 -13.31 -22.61 -28.08
CA ASN A 147 -14.09 -23.73 -27.52
C ASN A 147 -15.62 -23.63 -27.64
N GLN A 148 -16.13 -22.96 -28.69
CA GLN A 148 -17.58 -22.91 -28.98
C GLN A 148 -18.47 -22.50 -27.77
N LEU A 149 -17.97 -21.61 -26.89
CA LEU A 149 -18.68 -21.08 -25.71
C LEU A 149 -18.93 -22.07 -24.55
N ASP A 150 -18.27 -23.23 -24.50
CA ASP A 150 -18.34 -24.10 -23.31
C ASP A 150 -17.44 -23.59 -22.18
N VAL A 151 -18.05 -22.80 -21.28
CA VAL A 151 -17.35 -22.13 -20.18
C VAL A 151 -16.58 -23.10 -19.28
N LYS A 152 -17.11 -24.30 -19.02
CA LYS A 152 -16.43 -25.26 -18.13
C LYS A 152 -15.14 -25.77 -18.75
N LYS A 153 -15.19 -26.20 -20.01
CA LYS A 153 -14.01 -26.68 -20.74
C LYS A 153 -12.97 -25.59 -20.89
N THR A 154 -13.40 -24.38 -21.26
CA THR A 154 -12.49 -23.22 -21.39
C THR A 154 -11.78 -22.91 -20.08
N VAL A 155 -12.47 -22.87 -18.93
CA VAL A 155 -11.81 -22.59 -17.64
C VAL A 155 -10.76 -23.65 -17.30
N ILE A 156 -11.07 -24.93 -17.49
CA ILE A 156 -10.13 -26.03 -17.20
C ILE A 156 -8.89 -25.95 -18.10
N GLU A 157 -9.09 -25.69 -19.39
CA GLU A 157 -8.00 -25.54 -20.36
C GLU A 157 -7.16 -24.28 -20.11
N THR A 158 -7.78 -23.21 -19.59
CA THR A 158 -7.06 -21.98 -19.23
C THR A 158 -6.21 -22.21 -18.00
N ILE A 159 -6.73 -22.93 -17.00
CA ILE A 159 -5.93 -23.31 -15.82
C ILE A 159 -4.74 -24.16 -16.25
N HIS A 160 -4.95 -25.14 -17.14
CA HIS A 160 -3.88 -26.04 -17.56
C HIS A 160 -2.78 -25.33 -18.36
N SER A 161 -3.15 -24.43 -19.29
CA SER A 161 -2.16 -23.70 -20.09
C SER A 161 -1.52 -22.53 -19.32
N THR A 162 -2.35 -21.69 -18.69
CA THR A 162 -1.95 -20.40 -18.15
C THR A 162 -1.52 -20.53 -16.69
N GLY A 163 -2.08 -21.50 -15.95
CA GLY A 163 -1.72 -21.75 -14.56
C GLY A 163 -0.25 -22.10 -14.39
N LEU A 164 0.32 -22.93 -15.28
CA LEU A 164 1.76 -23.20 -15.29
C LEU A 164 2.57 -21.93 -15.53
N SER A 165 2.19 -21.08 -16.49
CA SER A 165 2.86 -19.80 -16.76
C SER A 165 2.84 -18.87 -15.53
N ILE A 166 1.69 -18.76 -14.85
CA ILE A 166 1.52 -17.95 -13.64
C ILE A 166 2.39 -18.50 -12.50
N LEU A 167 2.45 -19.82 -12.32
CA LEU A 167 3.28 -20.45 -11.29
C LEU A 167 4.76 -20.18 -11.53
N TYR A 168 5.25 -20.30 -12.77
CA TYR A 168 6.64 -19.99 -13.09
C TYR A 168 7.01 -18.57 -12.74
N THR A 169 6.21 -17.58 -13.15
CA THR A 169 6.50 -16.18 -12.81
C THR A 169 6.40 -15.94 -11.31
N SER A 170 5.43 -16.56 -10.64
CA SER A 170 5.27 -16.42 -9.18
C SER A 170 6.48 -16.94 -8.42
N ILE A 171 7.02 -18.10 -8.80
CA ILE A 171 8.21 -18.69 -8.18
C ILE A 171 9.42 -17.78 -8.37
N VAL A 172 9.62 -17.23 -9.58
CA VAL A 172 10.71 -16.28 -9.86
C VAL A 172 10.58 -15.02 -9.00
N LEU A 173 9.36 -14.46 -8.88
CA LEU A 173 9.11 -13.30 -8.04
C LEU A 173 9.36 -13.61 -6.55
N ILE A 174 8.84 -14.73 -6.05
CA ILE A 174 9.04 -15.16 -4.66
C ILE A 174 10.53 -15.30 -4.37
N ALA A 175 11.30 -15.95 -5.25
CA ALA A 175 12.74 -16.08 -5.10
C ALA A 175 13.44 -14.71 -5.07
N GLY A 176 13.02 -13.77 -5.92
CA GLY A 176 13.52 -12.39 -5.91
C GLY A 176 13.29 -11.67 -4.58
N PHE A 177 12.10 -11.79 -3.99
CA PHE A 177 11.80 -11.18 -2.69
C PHE A 177 12.46 -11.89 -1.51
N VAL A 178 12.69 -13.21 -1.59
CA VAL A 178 13.40 -13.96 -0.55
C VAL A 178 14.85 -13.46 -0.40
N ILE A 179 15.49 -13.00 -1.48
CA ILE A 179 16.85 -12.44 -1.41
C ILE A 179 16.89 -11.21 -0.48
N PHE A 180 15.82 -10.41 -0.40
CA PHE A 180 15.74 -9.26 0.50
C PHE A 180 15.71 -9.64 1.99
N CYS A 181 15.36 -10.88 2.33
CA CYS A 181 15.43 -11.38 3.72
C CYS A 181 16.86 -11.42 4.27
N PHE A 182 17.87 -11.50 3.40
CA PHE A 182 19.29 -11.48 3.77
C PHE A 182 19.83 -10.07 4.00
N SER A 183 19.02 -9.03 3.78
CA SER A 183 19.43 -7.65 4.02
C SER A 183 19.61 -7.36 5.51
N GLY A 184 20.69 -6.64 5.86
CA GLY A 184 20.92 -6.12 7.21
C GLY A 184 19.97 -4.97 7.61
N PHE A 185 19.24 -4.39 6.65
CA PHE A 185 18.27 -3.33 6.93
C PHE A 185 16.90 -3.94 7.26
N GLY A 186 16.43 -3.74 8.50
CA GLY A 186 15.19 -4.34 9.00
C GLY A 186 13.94 -4.04 8.14
N GLY A 187 13.87 -2.87 7.51
CA GLY A 187 12.78 -2.52 6.59
C GLY A 187 12.78 -3.36 5.31
N THR A 188 13.95 -3.64 4.74
CA THR A 188 14.11 -4.47 3.53
C THR A 188 13.90 -5.94 3.86
N LYS A 189 14.38 -6.39 5.03
CA LYS A 189 14.09 -7.74 5.53
C LYS A 189 12.58 -7.95 5.66
N ALA A 190 11.87 -6.99 6.28
CA ALA A 190 10.41 -7.03 6.42
C ALA A 190 9.71 -7.07 5.06
N LEU A 191 10.12 -6.23 4.12
CA LEU A 191 9.64 -6.24 2.73
C LEU A 191 9.80 -7.64 2.10
N GLY A 192 10.97 -8.26 2.23
CA GLY A 192 11.24 -9.57 1.63
C GLY A 192 10.26 -10.65 2.09
N TRP A 193 10.22 -10.95 3.39
CA TRP A 193 9.42 -12.08 3.88
C TRP A 193 7.91 -11.83 3.75
N LEU A 194 7.43 -10.61 4.01
CA LEU A 194 6.02 -10.27 3.87
C LEU A 194 5.57 -10.32 2.41
N THR A 195 6.38 -9.80 1.48
CA THR A 195 6.00 -9.82 0.06
C THR A 195 6.00 -11.24 -0.49
N SER A 196 6.99 -12.07 -0.13
CA SER A 196 7.00 -13.49 -0.51
C SER A 196 5.75 -14.23 0.00
N LEU A 197 5.34 -14.00 1.25
CA LEU A 197 4.10 -14.56 1.78
C LEU A 197 2.86 -14.06 1.02
N THR A 198 2.82 -12.76 0.74
CA THR A 198 1.72 -12.15 -0.02
C THR A 198 1.63 -12.74 -1.43
N LEU A 199 2.75 -13.00 -2.08
CA LEU A 199 2.79 -13.59 -3.42
C LEU A 199 2.29 -15.02 -3.42
N ILE A 200 2.73 -15.85 -2.47
CA ILE A 200 2.25 -17.23 -2.35
C ILE A 200 0.73 -17.24 -2.18
N THR A 201 0.22 -16.42 -1.25
CA THR A 201 -1.22 -16.32 -1.01
C THR A 201 -1.97 -15.73 -2.21
N ALA A 202 -1.40 -14.75 -2.92
CA ALA A 202 -2.00 -14.15 -4.11
C ALA A 202 -2.09 -15.12 -5.29
N THR A 203 -1.05 -15.91 -5.52
CA THR A 203 -1.03 -16.94 -6.57
C THR A 203 -2.05 -18.03 -6.27
N ILE A 204 -2.11 -18.53 -5.03
CA ILE A 204 -3.09 -19.54 -4.63
C ILE A 204 -4.52 -18.97 -4.73
N ALA A 205 -4.76 -17.77 -4.19
CA ALA A 205 -6.06 -17.13 -4.22
C ALA A 205 -6.52 -16.93 -5.67
N ASN A 206 -5.68 -16.39 -6.55
CA ASN A 206 -6.06 -16.18 -7.94
C ASN A 206 -6.22 -17.49 -8.73
N LEU A 207 -5.39 -18.50 -8.51
CA LEU A 207 -5.49 -19.74 -9.28
C LEU A 207 -6.67 -20.63 -8.82
N VAL A 208 -7.15 -20.48 -7.59
CA VAL A 208 -8.25 -21.27 -7.02
C VAL A 208 -9.58 -20.50 -7.04
N LEU A 209 -9.62 -19.28 -6.46
CA LEU A 209 -10.88 -18.53 -6.37
C LEU A 209 -11.35 -18.01 -7.72
N LEU A 210 -10.44 -17.52 -8.58
CA LEU A 210 -10.81 -16.91 -9.85
C LEU A 210 -11.58 -17.90 -10.76
N PRO A 211 -11.10 -19.14 -11.02
CA PRO A 211 -11.90 -20.09 -11.80
C PRO A 211 -13.17 -20.54 -11.09
N ALA A 212 -13.16 -20.68 -9.75
CA ALA A 212 -14.36 -21.02 -8.99
C ALA A 212 -15.45 -19.94 -9.10
N LEU A 213 -15.07 -18.66 -9.04
CA LEU A 213 -15.96 -17.52 -9.21
C LEU A 213 -16.51 -17.44 -10.64
N ILE A 214 -15.66 -17.63 -11.65
CA ILE A 214 -16.08 -17.68 -13.06
C ILE A 214 -17.08 -18.82 -13.26
N LEU A 215 -16.77 -20.04 -12.82
CA LEU A 215 -17.67 -21.18 -12.95
C LEU A 215 -19.03 -20.96 -12.26
N THR A 216 -19.03 -20.34 -11.07
CA THR A 216 -20.26 -20.08 -10.33
C THR A 216 -21.14 -19.04 -11.03
N PHE A 217 -20.54 -17.95 -11.54
CA PHE A 217 -21.30 -16.88 -12.20
C PHE A 217 -21.81 -17.27 -13.59
N PHE A 218 -21.05 -18.06 -14.34
CA PHE A 218 -21.43 -18.51 -15.68
C PHE A 218 -22.29 -19.77 -15.69
N ARG A 219 -22.46 -20.46 -14.55
CA ARG A 219 -23.43 -21.57 -14.40
C ARG A 219 -24.89 -21.11 -14.46
N LYS A 220 -25.16 -19.81 -14.42
CA LYS A 220 -26.52 -19.26 -14.55
C LYS A 220 -26.83 -18.92 -16.01
N ARG A 221 -26.93 -19.95 -16.85
CA ARG A 221 -27.73 -19.93 -18.08
C ARG A 221 -28.19 -21.33 -18.43
#